data_AF-A0A133S930-F1
#
_entry.id   AF-A0A133S930-F1
#
_cell.length_a   1.000
_cell.length_b   1.000
_cell.length_c   1.000
_cell.angle_alpha   90.00
_cell.angle_beta   90.00
_cell.angle_gamma   90.00
#
_symmetry.space_group_name_H-M   'P 1'
#
loop_
_entity.id
_entity.type
_entity.pdbx_description
1 polymer ?
#
loop_
_entity_poly.entity_id
_entity_poly.type
_entity_poly.pdbx_seq_one_letter_code
_entity_poly.pdbx_strand_id
1 'polypeptide(L)'
;MCHVGHAVMTKGCQLKAAFVIHAVGPYWAGGKREEEKSLLSACREALDLAREKKLKYLALAPLSSADKGYPLRRGAAAVVPLLLTESGDFDRLDIVCADEREQAAYTEAAVFFWLHQLRDAPAGERDGLAAKSSTALALLQSREGTPDPIVLAGKVKAVDAIIQPFLQLTKPSLADVEQTALKIRALYSENREKGE
;
A
#
# COMPACT_ATOMS: atom_id res chain seq x y z
N MET A 1 6.58 16.11 23.43
CA MET A 1 6.64 16.81 22.12
C MET A 1 7.16 15.80 21.11
N CYS A 2 6.58 15.72 19.91
CA CYS A 2 7.03 14.81 18.85
C CYS A 2 7.58 15.64 17.69
N HIS A 3 8.75 15.28 17.17
CA HIS A 3 9.44 16.01 16.12
C HIS A 3 9.11 15.44 14.73
N VAL A 4 9.35 16.22 13.68
CA VAL A 4 9.21 15.76 12.28
C VAL A 4 10.10 14.53 12.07
N GLY A 5 9.54 13.49 11.46
CA GLY A 5 10.23 12.22 11.23
C GLY A 5 10.09 11.21 12.34
N HIS A 6 9.34 11.53 13.40
CA HIS A 6 9.16 10.68 14.57
C HIS A 6 7.71 10.32 14.83
N ALA A 7 7.51 9.31 15.68
CA ALA A 7 6.20 8.88 16.15
C ALA A 7 6.21 8.64 17.66
N VAL A 8 5.08 8.89 18.32
CA VAL A 8 4.89 8.57 19.74
C VAL A 8 3.57 7.88 19.97
N MET A 9 3.48 7.02 20.98
CA MET A 9 2.29 6.21 21.23
C MET A 9 1.59 6.58 22.54
N THR A 10 0.27 6.54 22.51
CA THR A 10 -0.62 6.77 23.65
C THR A 10 -1.69 5.68 23.72
N LYS A 11 -2.39 5.56 24.85
CA LYS A 11 -3.58 4.70 24.95
C LYS A 11 -4.72 5.29 24.11
N GLY A 12 -5.55 4.43 23.51
CA GLY A 12 -6.70 4.87 22.72
C GLY A 12 -7.89 5.39 23.54
N CYS A 13 -7.89 5.18 24.86
CA CYS A 13 -8.92 5.67 25.78
C CYS A 13 -10.34 5.24 25.37
N GLN A 14 -11.17 6.15 24.87
CA GLN A 14 -12.56 5.87 24.46
C GLN A 14 -12.66 5.30 23.04
N LEU A 15 -11.56 5.24 22.29
CA LEU A 15 -11.53 4.60 20.99
C LEU A 15 -11.57 3.08 21.12
N LYS A 16 -12.11 2.41 20.10
CA LYS A 16 -12.02 0.94 19.98
C LYS A 16 -10.57 0.46 19.83
N ALA A 17 -9.69 1.31 19.30
CA ALA A 17 -8.27 1.02 19.17
C ALA A 17 -7.60 1.03 20.56
N ALA A 18 -6.76 0.03 20.84
CA ALA A 18 -6.03 -0.05 22.12
C ALA A 18 -5.02 1.11 22.28
N PHE A 19 -4.42 1.55 21.18
CA PHE A 19 -3.41 2.58 21.14
C PHE A 19 -3.65 3.56 19.98
N VAL A 20 -3.11 4.77 20.13
CA VAL A 20 -2.99 5.75 19.05
C VAL A 20 -1.53 6.11 18.90
N ILE A 21 -1.01 5.97 17.68
CA ILE A 21 0.35 6.37 17.30
C ILE A 21 0.26 7.72 16.59
N HIS A 22 0.92 8.71 17.15
CA HIS A 22 0.99 10.08 16.65
C HIS A 22 2.29 10.24 15.87
N ALA A 23 2.22 10.12 14.54
CA ALA A 23 3.37 10.25 13.65
C ALA A 23 3.40 11.64 12.99
N VAL A 24 4.56 12.29 12.99
CA VAL A 24 4.73 13.66 12.47
C VAL A 24 5.49 13.63 11.15
N GLY A 25 4.76 13.63 10.04
CA GLY A 25 5.34 13.82 8.71
C GLY A 25 5.80 15.27 8.45
N PRO A 26 6.65 15.50 7.43
CA PRO A 26 7.19 16.82 7.09
C PRO A 26 6.18 17.71 6.37
N TYR A 27 6.42 19.03 6.39
CA TYR A 27 5.86 19.95 5.40
C TYR A 27 6.65 19.85 4.10
N TRP A 28 5.95 19.86 2.96
CA TRP A 28 6.60 19.85 1.67
C TRP A 28 7.20 21.21 1.32
N ALA A 29 8.50 21.25 1.03
CA ALA A 29 9.22 22.46 0.65
C ALA A 29 9.99 22.27 -0.66
N GLY A 30 9.42 21.50 -1.59
CA GLY A 30 9.98 21.25 -2.92
C GLY A 30 10.95 20.07 -3.00
N GLY A 31 11.03 19.22 -1.97
CA GLY A 31 11.76 17.95 -2.02
C GLY A 31 13.28 18.08 -1.87
N LYS A 32 13.75 19.19 -1.28
CA LYS A 32 15.17 19.52 -1.13
C LYS A 32 15.66 19.48 0.33
N ARG A 33 14.82 19.04 1.26
CA ARG A 33 15.05 19.11 2.70
C ARG A 33 14.82 17.77 3.39
N GLU A 34 15.21 16.68 2.73
CA GLU A 34 15.05 15.32 3.28
C GLU A 34 13.60 15.00 3.67
N GLU A 35 12.61 15.62 3.01
CA GLU A 35 11.20 15.45 3.37
C GLU A 35 10.80 13.98 3.22
N GLU A 36 11.19 13.34 2.11
CA GLU A 36 10.90 11.93 1.88
C GLU A 36 11.50 11.03 2.96
N LYS A 37 12.76 11.28 3.35
CA LYS A 37 13.41 10.56 4.45
C LYS A 37 12.65 10.73 5.76
N SER A 38 12.20 11.94 6.07
CA SER A 38 11.42 12.22 7.28
C SER A 38 10.05 11.54 7.24
N LEU A 39 9.36 11.58 6.10
CA LEU A 39 8.09 10.89 5.91
C LEU A 39 8.22 9.38 6.17
N LEU A 40 9.24 8.75 5.57
CA LEU A 40 9.51 7.32 5.74
C LEU A 40 9.95 6.99 7.17
N SER A 41 10.74 7.86 7.82
CA SER A 41 11.14 7.70 9.21
C SER A 41 9.93 7.66 10.15
N ALA A 42 8.99 8.59 9.99
CA ALA A 42 7.79 8.64 10.81
C ALA A 42 6.90 7.39 10.62
N CYS A 43 6.77 6.91 9.37
CA CYS A 43 6.07 5.65 9.08
C CYS A 43 6.77 4.44 9.73
N ARG A 44 8.10 4.34 9.63
CA ARG A 44 8.87 3.22 10.19
C ARG A 44 8.78 3.19 11.71
N GLU A 45 8.96 4.34 12.37
CA GLU A 45 8.85 4.43 13.83
C GLU A 45 7.42 4.08 14.29
N ALA A 46 6.39 4.41 13.51
CA ALA A 46 5.03 3.97 13.80
C ALA A 46 4.86 2.44 13.69
N LEU A 47 5.45 1.80 12.68
CA LEU A 47 5.47 0.34 12.59
C LEU A 47 6.19 -0.26 13.80
N ASP A 48 7.38 0.23 14.14
CA ASP A 48 8.19 -0.26 15.26
C ASP A 48 7.47 -0.17 16.60
N LEU A 49 6.83 0.96 16.91
CA LEU A 49 6.02 1.12 18.11
C LEU A 49 4.87 0.10 18.19
N ALA A 50 4.24 -0.21 17.04
CA ALA A 50 3.21 -1.24 16.98
C ALA A 50 3.79 -2.65 17.22
N ARG A 51 5.00 -2.95 16.71
CA ARG A 51 5.71 -4.20 16.97
C ARG A 51 6.10 -4.37 18.43
N GLU A 52 6.59 -3.31 19.07
CA GLU A 52 6.95 -3.30 20.49
C GLU A 52 5.75 -3.67 21.38
N LYS A 53 4.54 -3.29 20.98
CA LYS A 53 3.28 -3.67 21.66
C LYS A 53 2.65 -4.95 21.12
N LYS A 54 3.31 -5.64 20.19
CA LYS A 54 2.85 -6.89 19.56
C LYS A 54 1.44 -6.76 18.96
N LEU A 55 1.14 -5.59 18.40
CA LEU A 55 -0.15 -5.34 17.76
C LEU A 55 -0.24 -6.15 16.46
N LYS A 56 -1.43 -6.67 16.17
CA LYS A 56 -1.69 -7.48 14.97
C LYS A 56 -2.45 -6.73 13.88
N TYR A 57 -3.13 -5.66 14.27
CA TYR A 57 -3.95 -4.84 13.40
C TYR A 57 -3.49 -3.39 13.51
N LEU A 58 -3.21 -2.76 12.38
CA LEU A 58 -2.76 -1.37 12.32
C LEU A 58 -3.54 -0.62 11.22
N ALA A 59 -3.93 0.61 11.52
CA ALA A 59 -4.51 1.52 10.52
C ALA A 59 -3.63 2.77 10.44
N LEU A 60 -3.23 3.15 9.22
CA LEU A 60 -2.42 4.32 8.94
C LEU A 60 -3.18 5.27 8.02
N ALA A 61 -3.14 6.57 8.34
CA ALA A 61 -3.58 7.59 7.40
C ALA A 61 -2.42 7.98 6.47
N PRO A 62 -2.69 8.44 5.23
CA PRO A 62 -1.70 9.10 4.39
C PRO A 62 -1.02 10.27 5.12
N LEU A 63 0.22 10.10 5.55
CA LEU A 63 0.95 11.16 6.25
C LEU A 63 1.33 12.29 5.27
N SER A 64 1.18 13.53 5.74
CA SER A 64 1.58 14.77 5.05
C SER A 64 0.85 15.14 3.75
N SER A 65 -0.22 14.45 3.35
CA SER A 65 -0.90 14.67 2.06
C SER A 65 -1.68 15.99 1.98
N ALA A 66 -2.63 16.24 2.89
CA ALA A 66 -3.58 17.34 2.76
C ALA A 66 -3.12 18.65 3.42
N ASP A 67 -2.77 18.61 4.71
CA ASP A 67 -2.43 19.77 5.52
C ASP A 67 -1.00 20.30 5.27
N LYS A 68 -0.11 19.41 4.83
CA LYS A 68 1.34 19.66 4.69
C LYS A 68 1.81 19.78 3.24
N GLY A 69 0.88 19.70 2.29
CA GLY A 69 1.13 19.94 0.86
C GLY A 69 2.05 18.94 0.19
N TYR A 70 2.28 17.75 0.78
CA TYR A 70 3.12 16.73 0.17
C TYR A 70 2.42 16.16 -1.07
N PRO A 71 3.08 16.12 -2.25
CA PRO A 71 2.44 15.64 -3.47
C PRO A 71 1.94 14.21 -3.28
N LEU A 72 0.63 14.01 -3.40
CA LEU A 72 -0.05 12.77 -3.05
C LEU A 72 0.57 11.54 -3.71
N ARG A 73 0.73 11.56 -5.05
CA ARG A 73 1.33 10.45 -5.82
C ARG A 73 2.77 10.17 -5.38
N ARG A 74 3.53 11.21 -5.04
CA ARG A 74 4.91 11.07 -4.56
C ARG A 74 4.95 10.44 -3.17
N GLY A 75 4.09 10.90 -2.26
CA GLY A 75 3.97 10.32 -0.92
C GLY A 75 3.58 8.85 -0.97
N ALA A 76 2.56 8.51 -1.76
CA ALA A 76 2.12 7.12 -1.97
C ALA A 76 3.25 6.25 -2.56
N ALA A 77 3.95 6.71 -3.59
CA ALA A 77 5.06 5.98 -4.21
C ALA A 77 6.24 5.76 -3.25
N ALA A 78 6.45 6.63 -2.25
CA ALA A 78 7.47 6.45 -1.23
C ALA A 78 7.00 5.50 -0.11
N VAL A 79 5.79 5.70 0.42
CA VAL A 79 5.29 5.00 1.61
C VAL A 79 4.83 3.58 1.30
N VAL A 80 4.18 3.33 0.17
CA VAL A 80 3.63 1.99 -0.12
C VAL A 80 4.71 0.90 -0.19
N PRO A 81 5.86 1.09 -0.86
CA PRO A 81 6.94 0.12 -0.83
C PRO A 81 7.40 -0.21 0.59
N LEU A 82 7.59 0.81 1.45
CA LEU A 82 7.95 0.63 2.86
C LEU A 82 6.93 -0.25 3.59
N LEU A 83 5.64 0.04 3.43
CA LEU A 83 4.59 -0.73 4.09
C LEU A 83 4.53 -2.17 3.58
N LEU A 84 4.62 -2.40 2.27
CA LEU A 84 4.53 -3.74 1.70
C LEU A 84 5.76 -4.62 2.02
N THR A 85 6.92 -4.02 2.28
CA THR A 85 8.13 -4.76 2.66
C THR A 85 8.25 -4.97 4.16
N GLU A 86 7.85 -3.99 4.97
CA GLU A 86 8.09 -4.03 6.41
C GLU A 86 6.87 -4.55 7.21
N SER A 87 5.65 -4.62 6.66
CA SER A 87 4.46 -5.01 7.45
C SER A 87 4.18 -6.51 7.61
N GLY A 88 5.14 -7.39 7.28
CA GLY A 88 4.92 -8.84 7.22
C GLY A 88 4.57 -9.53 8.54
N ASP A 89 4.70 -8.84 9.67
CA ASP A 89 4.41 -9.32 11.02
C ASP A 89 3.02 -8.92 11.55
N PHE A 90 2.28 -8.10 10.79
CA PHE A 90 0.89 -7.74 11.06
C PHE A 90 -0.07 -8.66 10.30
N ASP A 91 -1.19 -9.01 10.93
CA ASP A 91 -2.23 -9.81 10.29
C ASP A 91 -3.04 -8.96 9.29
N ARG A 92 -3.13 -7.64 9.56
CA ARG A 92 -3.78 -6.66 8.69
C ARG A 92 -3.21 -5.25 8.91
N LEU A 93 -2.95 -4.56 7.81
CA LEU A 93 -2.62 -3.15 7.79
C LEU A 93 -3.56 -2.42 6.82
N ASP A 94 -4.35 -1.48 7.34
CA ASP A 94 -5.26 -0.66 6.55
C ASP A 94 -4.65 0.72 6.28
N ILE A 95 -4.75 1.19 5.03
CA ILE A 95 -4.46 2.59 4.68
C ILE A 95 -5.78 3.34 4.60
N VAL A 96 -6.06 4.15 5.60
CA VAL A 96 -7.32 4.90 5.75
C VAL A 96 -7.20 6.21 4.98
N CYS A 97 -7.62 6.16 3.71
CA CYS A 97 -7.64 7.32 2.81
C CYS A 97 -8.87 8.20 3.09
N ALA A 98 -8.71 9.51 3.03
CA ALA A 98 -9.80 10.45 3.30
C ALA A 98 -10.80 10.55 2.14
N ASP A 99 -10.32 10.39 0.90
CA ASP A 99 -11.14 10.44 -0.30
C ASP A 99 -10.69 9.42 -1.37
N GLU A 100 -11.45 9.34 -2.46
CA GLU A 100 -11.17 8.41 -3.55
C GLU A 100 -9.87 8.74 -4.31
N ARG A 101 -9.45 10.00 -4.34
CA ARG A 101 -8.22 10.42 -5.02
C ARG A 101 -7.00 9.90 -4.26
N GLU A 102 -7.01 10.00 -2.94
CA GLU A 102 -6.01 9.39 -2.07
C GLU A 102 -5.99 7.87 -2.24
N GLN A 103 -7.15 7.22 -2.16
CA GLN A 103 -7.25 5.77 -2.35
C GLN A 103 -6.70 5.33 -3.71
N ALA A 104 -7.01 6.07 -4.79
CA ALA A 104 -6.51 5.79 -6.12
C ALA A 104 -4.99 5.91 -6.22
N ALA A 105 -4.39 6.92 -5.57
CA ALA A 105 -2.94 7.12 -5.57
C ALA A 105 -2.19 5.99 -4.83
N TYR A 106 -2.70 5.56 -3.66
CA TYR A 106 -2.12 4.46 -2.90
C TYR A 106 -2.34 3.10 -3.59
N THR A 107 -3.50 2.89 -4.22
CA THR A 107 -3.78 1.71 -5.05
C THR A 107 -2.79 1.64 -6.21
N GLU A 108 -2.60 2.76 -6.91
CA GLU A 108 -1.67 2.84 -8.03
C GLU A 108 -0.24 2.51 -7.59
N ALA A 109 0.25 3.10 -6.50
CA ALA A 109 1.58 2.79 -5.97
C ALA A 109 1.75 1.30 -5.61
N ALA A 110 0.73 0.65 -5.05
CA ALA A 110 0.78 -0.78 -4.73
C ALA A 110 0.84 -1.67 -5.97
N VAL A 111 0.06 -1.32 -7.01
CA VAL A 111 0.09 -2.03 -8.29
C VAL A 111 1.46 -1.91 -8.95
N PHE A 112 2.03 -0.70 -9.02
CA PHE A 112 3.36 -0.49 -9.57
C PHE A 112 4.44 -1.23 -8.77
N PHE A 113 4.36 -1.25 -7.44
CA PHE A 113 5.29 -2.01 -6.61
C PHE A 113 5.34 -3.48 -7.03
N TRP A 114 4.20 -4.16 -7.11
CA TRP A 114 4.15 -5.57 -7.48
C TRP A 114 4.63 -5.82 -8.91
N LEU A 115 4.23 -4.99 -9.88
CA LEU A 115 4.66 -5.15 -11.26
C LEU A 115 6.16 -4.91 -11.46
N HIS A 116 6.76 -3.96 -10.73
CA HIS A 116 8.21 -3.77 -10.74
C HIS A 116 8.93 -4.97 -10.14
N GLN A 117 8.44 -5.51 -9.01
CA GLN A 117 9.00 -6.73 -8.42
C GLN A 117 8.93 -7.91 -9.41
N LEU A 118 7.81 -8.10 -10.11
CA LEU A 118 7.67 -9.16 -11.12
C LEU A 118 8.59 -8.96 -12.33
N ARG A 119 8.73 -7.72 -12.80
CA ARG A 119 9.64 -7.38 -13.90
C ARG A 119 11.08 -7.72 -13.54
N ASP A 120 11.50 -7.33 -12.34
CA ASP A 120 12.89 -7.37 -11.90
C ASP A 120 13.27 -8.73 -11.27
N ALA A 121 12.29 -9.58 -10.96
CA ALA A 121 12.51 -10.91 -10.40
C ALA A 121 13.23 -11.86 -11.38
N PRO A 122 14.17 -12.70 -10.88
CA PRO A 122 14.75 -13.80 -11.64
C PRO A 122 13.70 -14.82 -12.09
N ALA A 123 13.94 -15.51 -13.21
CA ALA A 123 12.99 -16.47 -13.79
C ALA A 123 12.52 -17.55 -12.80
N GLY A 124 13.40 -18.05 -11.92
CA GLY A 124 13.06 -19.08 -10.94
C GLY A 124 12.20 -18.61 -9.76
N GLU A 125 12.07 -17.29 -9.55
CA GLU A 125 11.28 -16.71 -8.44
C GLU A 125 9.97 -16.07 -8.93
N ARG A 126 9.84 -15.84 -10.24
CA ARG A 126 8.72 -15.13 -10.85
C ARG A 126 7.37 -15.79 -10.58
N ASP A 127 7.26 -17.12 -10.64
CA ASP A 127 5.98 -17.81 -10.44
C ASP A 127 5.46 -17.71 -9.01
N GLY A 128 6.36 -17.86 -8.01
CA GLY A 128 6.00 -17.69 -6.61
C GLY A 128 5.62 -16.24 -6.28
N LEU A 129 6.34 -15.29 -6.87
CA LEU A 129 6.04 -13.88 -6.73
C LEU A 129 4.72 -13.50 -7.43
N ALA A 130 4.41 -14.10 -8.57
CA ALA A 130 3.16 -13.91 -9.28
C ALA A 130 1.97 -14.31 -8.42
N ALA A 131 1.98 -15.53 -7.87
CA ALA A 131 0.92 -16.00 -6.97
C ALA A 131 0.71 -15.09 -5.75
N LYS A 132 1.82 -14.63 -5.14
CA LYS A 132 1.77 -13.69 -4.02
C LYS A 132 1.16 -12.35 -4.45
N SER A 133 1.60 -11.81 -5.58
CA SER A 133 1.15 -10.51 -6.09
C SER A 133 -0.33 -10.53 -6.47
N SER A 134 -0.81 -11.58 -7.15
CA SER A 134 -2.23 -11.72 -7.51
C SER A 134 -3.13 -11.76 -6.28
N THR A 135 -2.72 -12.49 -5.24
CA THR A 135 -3.45 -12.53 -3.96
C THR A 135 -3.48 -11.15 -3.29
N ALA A 136 -2.33 -10.49 -3.20
CA ALA A 136 -2.23 -9.17 -2.59
C ALA A 136 -3.07 -8.12 -3.33
N LEU A 137 -3.04 -8.13 -4.66
CA LEU A 137 -3.81 -7.22 -5.51
C LEU A 137 -5.31 -7.53 -5.50
N ALA A 138 -5.71 -8.80 -5.40
CA ALA A 138 -7.12 -9.19 -5.27
C ALA A 138 -7.72 -8.75 -3.93
N LEU A 139 -6.90 -8.71 -2.87
CA LEU A 139 -7.29 -8.22 -1.55
C LEU A 139 -7.24 -6.69 -1.44
N LEU A 140 -6.58 -6.00 -2.37
CA LEU A 140 -6.48 -4.55 -2.39
C LEU A 140 -7.88 -3.90 -2.45
N GLN A 141 -8.10 -2.83 -1.67
CA GLN A 141 -9.40 -2.17 -1.46
C GLN A 141 -10.49 -3.00 -0.75
N SER A 142 -10.17 -4.16 -0.17
CA SER A 142 -11.12 -4.87 0.69
C SER A 142 -11.47 -4.03 1.91
N ARG A 143 -12.77 -3.74 2.11
CA ARG A 143 -13.26 -2.85 3.18
C ARG A 143 -13.54 -3.58 4.50
N GLU A 144 -13.91 -4.84 4.43
CA GLU A 144 -14.35 -5.64 5.58
C GLU A 144 -13.35 -6.76 5.90
N GLY A 145 -13.74 -7.74 6.73
CA GLY A 145 -12.93 -8.90 7.08
C GLY A 145 -12.49 -9.72 5.88
N THR A 146 -11.91 -10.90 6.13
CA THR A 146 -11.47 -11.80 5.06
C THR A 146 -12.62 -12.08 4.10
N PRO A 147 -12.49 -11.79 2.79
CA PRO A 147 -13.54 -12.06 1.82
C PRO A 147 -13.91 -13.54 1.78
N ASP A 148 -15.13 -13.85 1.35
CA ASP A 148 -15.53 -15.23 1.07
C ASP A 148 -14.50 -15.91 0.14
N PRO A 149 -14.07 -17.16 0.43
CA PRO A 149 -13.02 -17.81 -0.35
C PRO A 149 -13.33 -17.94 -1.84
N ILE A 150 -14.60 -18.13 -2.22
CA ILE A 150 -15.02 -18.24 -3.63
C ILE A 150 -14.92 -16.88 -4.31
N VAL A 151 -15.38 -15.81 -3.62
CA VAL A 151 -15.25 -14.43 -4.12
C VAL A 151 -13.78 -14.05 -4.28
N LEU A 152 -12.94 -14.38 -3.30
CA LEU A 152 -11.50 -14.13 -3.36
C LEU A 152 -10.85 -14.88 -4.53
N ALA A 153 -11.15 -16.18 -4.70
CA ALA A 153 -10.63 -16.97 -5.81
C ALA A 153 -11.02 -16.37 -7.17
N GLY A 154 -12.25 -15.86 -7.30
CA GLY A 154 -12.69 -15.15 -8.50
C GLY A 154 -11.88 -13.88 -8.78
N LYS A 155 -11.61 -13.06 -7.76
CA LYS A 155 -10.78 -11.86 -7.87
C LYS A 155 -9.32 -12.19 -8.22
N VAL A 156 -8.74 -13.20 -7.56
CA VAL A 156 -7.38 -13.68 -7.87
C VAL A 156 -7.27 -14.13 -9.31
N LYS A 157 -8.23 -14.93 -9.79
CA LYS A 157 -8.28 -15.37 -11.19
C LYS A 157 -8.37 -14.21 -12.19
N ALA A 158 -9.11 -13.14 -11.85
CA ALA A 158 -9.21 -11.95 -12.69
C ALA A 158 -7.87 -11.20 -12.77
N VAL A 159 -7.17 -11.06 -11.63
CA VAL A 159 -5.83 -10.45 -11.59
C VAL A 159 -4.82 -11.31 -12.34
N ASP A 160 -4.82 -12.63 -12.12
CA ASP A 160 -3.94 -13.58 -12.82
C ASP A 160 -4.10 -13.47 -14.34
N ALA A 161 -5.34 -13.40 -14.85
CA ALA A 161 -5.59 -13.27 -16.29
C ALA A 161 -4.91 -12.02 -16.89
N ILE A 162 -4.70 -10.96 -16.10
CA ILE A 162 -4.02 -9.73 -16.52
C ILE A 162 -2.50 -9.86 -16.37
N ILE A 163 -2.02 -10.52 -15.31
CA ILE A 163 -0.58 -10.68 -15.03
C ILE A 163 0.07 -11.74 -15.94
N GLN A 164 -0.63 -12.82 -16.30
CA GLN A 164 -0.07 -13.93 -17.07
C GLN A 164 0.61 -13.50 -18.39
N PRO A 165 0.00 -12.66 -19.26
CA PRO A 165 0.68 -12.16 -20.45
C PRO A 165 1.96 -11.37 -20.14
N PHE A 166 1.98 -10.63 -19.04
CA PHE A 166 3.13 -9.85 -18.60
C PHE A 166 4.31 -10.76 -18.19
N LEU A 167 4.03 -11.91 -17.56
CA LEU A 167 5.06 -12.88 -17.16
C LEU A 167 5.75 -13.58 -18.33
N GLN A 168 5.06 -13.71 -19.48
CA GLN A 168 5.61 -14.33 -20.69
C GLN A 168 6.61 -13.42 -21.42
N LEU A 169 6.72 -12.14 -21.02
CA LEU A 169 7.69 -11.23 -21.59
C LEU A 169 9.09 -11.51 -21.02
N THR A 170 10.05 -11.73 -21.92
CA THR A 170 11.45 -11.97 -21.54
C THR A 170 12.05 -10.80 -20.76
N LYS A 171 11.71 -9.57 -21.15
CA LYS A 171 12.15 -8.33 -20.48
C LYS A 171 11.05 -7.26 -20.59
N PRO A 172 10.08 -7.23 -19.66
CA PRO A 172 9.01 -6.24 -19.70
C PRO A 172 9.58 -4.82 -19.62
N SER A 173 9.13 -3.94 -20.51
CA SER A 173 9.48 -2.52 -20.53
C SER A 173 8.69 -1.73 -19.47
N LEU A 174 9.02 -0.45 -19.30
CA LEU A 174 8.21 0.44 -18.46
C LEU A 174 6.79 0.63 -19.02
N ALA A 175 6.65 0.70 -20.35
CA ALA A 175 5.35 0.78 -20.99
C ALA A 175 4.50 -0.48 -20.73
N ASP A 176 5.11 -1.66 -20.71
CA ASP A 176 4.40 -2.91 -20.36
C ASP A 176 3.89 -2.88 -18.92
N VAL A 177 4.69 -2.35 -17.99
CA VAL A 177 4.28 -2.14 -16.59
C VAL A 177 3.10 -1.17 -16.52
N GLU A 178 3.17 -0.02 -17.19
CA GLU A 178 2.10 0.99 -17.20
C GLU A 178 0.79 0.42 -17.79
N GLN A 179 0.86 -0.26 -18.92
CA GLN A 179 -0.32 -0.85 -19.56
C GLN A 179 -0.95 -1.95 -18.69
N THR A 180 -0.13 -2.77 -18.04
CA THR A 180 -0.62 -3.81 -17.11
C THR A 180 -1.24 -3.18 -15.87
N ALA A 181 -0.62 -2.11 -15.34
CA ALA A 181 -1.15 -1.37 -14.19
C ALA A 181 -2.53 -0.76 -14.49
N LEU A 182 -2.72 -0.19 -15.69
CA LEU A 182 -4.01 0.34 -16.12
C LEU A 182 -5.11 -0.74 -16.11
N LYS A 183 -4.81 -1.93 -16.65
CA LYS A 183 -5.75 -3.05 -16.68
C LYS A 183 -6.11 -3.54 -15.28
N ILE A 184 -5.13 -3.72 -14.40
CA ILE A 184 -5.38 -4.14 -13.01
C ILE A 184 -6.25 -3.10 -12.29
N ARG A 185 -5.94 -1.81 -12.47
CA ARG A 185 -6.67 -0.74 -11.81
C ARG A 185 -8.12 -0.62 -12.28
N ALA A 186 -8.41 -0.94 -13.54
CA ALA A 186 -9.78 -0.97 -14.06
C ALA A 186 -10.68 -1.97 -13.30
N LEU A 187 -10.13 -3.09 -12.81
CA LEU A 187 -10.87 -4.04 -11.97
C LEU A 187 -11.45 -3.41 -10.70
N TYR A 188 -10.75 -2.43 -10.12
CA TYR A 188 -11.23 -1.76 -8.91
C TYR A 188 -12.33 -0.75 -9.19
N SER A 189 -12.38 -0.17 -10.40
CA SER A 189 -13.46 0.71 -10.81
C SER A 189 -14.74 -0.07 -11.09
N GLU A 190 -14.65 -1.18 -11.84
CA GLU A 190 -15.81 -2.02 -12.19
C GLU A 190 -16.46 -2.68 -10.96
N ASN A 191 -15.67 -3.01 -9.94
CA ASN A 191 -16.18 -3.57 -8.69
C ASN A 191 -16.96 -2.56 -7.85
N ARG A 192 -16.81 -1.24 -8.09
CA ARG A 192 -17.61 -0.21 -7.43
C ARG A 192 -19.01 -0.12 -8.01
N GLU A 193 -19.14 -0.22 -9.34
CA GLU A 193 -20.43 -0.12 -10.05
C GLU A 193 -21.37 -1.32 -9.75
N LYS A 194 -20.82 -2.46 -9.33
CA LYS A 194 -21.59 -3.66 -8.95
C LYS A 194 -21.93 -3.74 -7.46
N GLY A 195 -21.47 -2.77 -6.66
CA GLY A 195 -21.58 -2.75 -5.20
C GLY A 195 -22.57 -1.73 -4.63
N GLU A 196 -23.41 -1.12 -5.48
CA GLU A 196 -24.57 -0.29 -5.10
C GLU A 196 -25.87 -1.09 -5.24
#